data_AF-A0A2K3J3P8-F1
#
_entry.id   AF-A0A2K3J3P8-F1
#
_cell.length_a   1.000
_cell.length_b   1.000
_cell.length_c   1.000
_cell.angle_alpha   90.00
_cell.angle_beta   90.00
_cell.angle_gamma   90.00
#
_symmetry.space_group_name_H-M   'P 1'
#
loop_
_entity.id
_entity.type
_entity.pdbx_description
1 polymer ?
#
loop_
_entity_poly.entity_id
_entity_poly.type
_entity_poly.pdbx_seq_one_letter_code
_entity_poly.pdbx_strand_id
1 'polypeptide(L)'
;MVIYGSRTSFRICVIVVSISTLIGIILGGIAGYFGGIIDEILMRITDVFLAIPYLILAMAIAAALGRSIDHIMEAMIIVWWPTYARIMRGQVISIREQQYVEAARSVGASNIRILFRHIFPNSFAPLLVEITLDLGAVLLVAAGLSFIGLGASPGTAEWGLMISSGRTYMFQAWWYVTFPGLAILLVVLGFNLLGDGLRDVTDPKLRR
;
A
#
# COMPACT_ATOMS: atom_id res chain seq x y z
N MET A 1 -13.07 -15.14 -18.48
CA MET A 1 -13.30 -14.02 -17.55
C MET A 1 -12.20 -13.86 -16.50
N VAL A 2 -11.68 -14.94 -15.89
CA VAL A 2 -10.61 -14.83 -14.86
C VAL A 2 -9.39 -14.07 -15.37
N ILE A 3 -8.90 -14.39 -16.58
CA ILE A 3 -7.77 -13.69 -17.20
C ILE A 3 -8.09 -12.21 -17.45
N TYR A 4 -9.29 -11.89 -17.92
CA TYR A 4 -9.69 -10.50 -18.15
C TYR A 4 -9.84 -9.72 -16.83
N GLY A 5 -10.32 -10.37 -15.77
CA GLY A 5 -10.44 -9.79 -14.43
C GLY A 5 -9.10 -9.40 -13.81
N SER A 6 -8.01 -10.05 -14.23
CA SER A 6 -6.66 -9.67 -13.79
C SER A 6 -6.36 -8.20 -14.06
N ARG A 7 -6.72 -7.68 -15.23
CA ARG A 7 -6.46 -6.26 -15.59
C ARG A 7 -7.05 -5.30 -14.58
N THR A 8 -8.29 -5.57 -14.16
CA THR A 8 -9.00 -4.74 -13.18
C THR A 8 -8.37 -4.85 -11.80
N SER A 9 -8.12 -6.07 -11.33
CA SER A 9 -7.56 -6.32 -10.01
C SER A 9 -6.12 -5.80 -9.86
N PHE A 10 -5.26 -5.99 -10.87
CA PHE A 10 -3.91 -5.42 -10.89
C PHE A 10 -3.91 -3.89 -10.98
N ARG A 11 -4.84 -3.29 -11.74
CA ARG A 11 -5.00 -1.83 -11.79
C ARG A 11 -5.27 -1.25 -10.40
N ILE A 12 -6.15 -1.88 -9.62
CA ILE A 12 -6.46 -1.46 -8.24
C ILE A 12 -5.19 -1.48 -7.40
N CYS A 13 -4.45 -2.59 -7.39
CA CYS A 13 -3.22 -2.74 -6.61
C CYS A 13 -2.20 -1.66 -6.95
N VAL A 14 -1.90 -1.48 -8.24
CA VAL A 14 -0.88 -0.53 -8.69
C VAL A 14 -1.26 0.90 -8.33
N ILE A 15 -2.51 1.31 -8.56
CA ILE A 15 -2.94 2.69 -8.30
C ILE A 15 -2.94 2.98 -6.80
N VAL A 16 -3.57 2.11 -6.00
CA VAL A 16 -3.67 2.32 -4.54
C VAL A 16 -2.28 2.37 -3.92
N VAL A 17 -1.43 1.37 -4.18
CA VAL A 17 -0.09 1.31 -3.60
C VAL A 17 0.76 2.50 -4.05
N SER A 18 0.75 2.85 -5.35
CA SER A 18 1.57 3.97 -5.86
C SER A 18 1.18 5.30 -5.24
N ILE A 19 -0.13 5.60 -5.15
CA ILE A 19 -0.62 6.88 -4.63
C ILE A 19 -0.41 6.93 -3.10
N SER A 20 -0.75 5.86 -2.37
CA SER A 20 -0.53 5.80 -0.92
C SER A 20 0.95 5.89 -0.55
N THR A 21 1.81 5.24 -1.31
CA THR A 21 3.27 5.34 -1.17
C THR A 21 3.74 6.77 -1.41
N LEU A 22 3.28 7.41 -2.48
CA LEU A 22 3.67 8.79 -2.80
C LEU A 22 3.28 9.76 -1.69
N ILE A 23 2.02 9.68 -1.22
CA ILE A 23 1.52 10.49 -0.10
C ILE A 23 2.37 10.23 1.16
N GLY A 24 2.59 8.96 1.48
CA GLY A 24 3.37 8.56 2.65
C GLY A 24 4.82 9.03 2.61
N ILE A 25 5.49 8.90 1.45
CA ILE A 25 6.87 9.37 1.29
C ILE A 25 6.97 10.87 1.52
N ILE A 26 6.03 11.65 0.97
CA ILE A 26 6.03 13.11 1.11
C ILE A 26 5.78 13.48 2.58
N LEU A 27 4.70 12.98 3.19
CA LEU A 27 4.31 13.36 4.55
C LEU A 27 5.32 12.84 5.59
N GLY A 28 5.75 11.58 5.47
CA GLY A 28 6.76 10.99 6.34
C GLY A 28 8.13 11.64 6.18
N GLY A 29 8.50 12.00 4.96
CA GLY A 29 9.73 12.74 4.67
C GLY A 29 9.74 14.12 5.32
N ILE A 30 8.64 14.87 5.23
CA ILE A 30 8.48 16.17 5.88
C ILE A 30 8.52 16.02 7.40
N ALA A 31 7.73 15.09 7.96
CA ALA A 31 7.67 14.84 9.40
C ALA A 31 9.06 14.48 9.96
N GLY A 32 9.73 13.50 9.35
CA GLY A 32 11.04 13.04 9.79
C GLY A 32 12.17 14.05 9.59
N TYR A 33 12.09 14.93 8.58
CA TYR A 33 13.16 15.89 8.29
C TYR A 33 13.08 17.15 9.16
N PHE A 34 11.88 17.70 9.34
CA PHE A 34 11.71 18.95 10.11
C PHE A 34 11.59 18.68 11.61
N GLY A 35 10.99 17.57 12.04
CA GLY A 35 10.79 17.27 13.46
C GLY A 35 9.85 18.25 14.17
N GLY A 36 9.86 18.21 15.50
CA GLY A 36 9.15 19.17 16.36
C GLY A 36 7.63 19.15 16.16
N ILE A 37 7.01 20.33 16.07
CA ILE A 37 5.55 20.47 15.96
C ILE A 37 5.01 19.89 14.65
N ILE A 38 5.74 20.02 13.54
CA ILE A 38 5.32 19.48 12.23
C ILE A 38 5.21 17.96 12.30
N ASP A 39 6.20 17.33 12.92
CA ASP A 39 6.22 15.89 13.14
C ASP A 39 5.06 15.45 14.04
N GLU A 40 4.87 16.12 15.19
CA GLU A 40 3.78 15.80 16.12
C GLU A 40 2.41 15.90 15.42
N ILE A 41 2.13 16.97 14.68
CA ILE A 41 0.84 17.13 14.00
C ILE A 41 0.62 16.05 12.95
N LEU A 42 1.62 15.79 12.08
CA LEU A 42 1.49 14.80 11.02
C LEU A 42 1.34 13.38 11.59
N MET A 43 2.09 13.05 12.64
CA MET A 43 1.99 11.75 13.31
C MET A 43 0.68 11.60 14.08
N ARG A 44 0.13 12.67 14.66
CA ARG A 44 -1.22 12.63 15.26
C ARG A 44 -2.30 12.34 14.24
N ILE A 45 -2.26 12.96 13.07
CA ILE A 45 -3.19 12.64 11.97
C ILE A 45 -3.03 11.17 11.58
N THR A 46 -1.80 10.72 11.37
CA THR A 46 -1.46 9.33 11.03
C THR A 46 -2.00 8.34 12.06
N ASP A 47 -1.86 8.66 13.35
CA ASP A 47 -2.33 7.83 14.47
C ASP A 47 -3.86 7.72 14.53
N VAL A 48 -4.59 8.78 14.16
CA VAL A 48 -6.06 8.74 14.09
C VAL A 48 -6.54 7.71 13.06
N PHE A 49 -5.91 7.66 11.88
CA PHE A 49 -6.27 6.67 10.86
C PHE A 49 -5.91 5.24 11.31
N LEU A 50 -4.74 5.06 11.92
CA LEU A 50 -4.24 3.75 12.34
C LEU A 50 -4.90 3.22 13.62
N ALA A 51 -5.58 4.07 14.39
CA ALA A 51 -6.37 3.65 15.54
C ALA A 51 -7.63 2.86 15.12
N ILE A 52 -8.14 3.10 13.91
CA ILE A 52 -9.31 2.40 13.37
C ILE A 52 -8.82 1.20 12.54
N PRO A 53 -9.39 0.00 12.71
CA PRO A 53 -9.07 -1.13 11.84
C PRO A 53 -9.28 -0.76 10.37
N TYR A 54 -8.21 -0.85 9.56
CA TYR A 54 -8.18 -0.33 8.19
C TYR A 54 -9.33 -0.86 7.33
N LEU A 55 -9.70 -2.13 7.50
CA LEU A 55 -10.78 -2.76 6.74
C LEU A 55 -12.13 -2.11 7.06
N ILE A 56 -12.39 -1.83 8.34
CA ILE A 56 -13.64 -1.19 8.79
C ILE A 56 -13.72 0.23 8.25
N LEU A 57 -12.62 0.98 8.34
CA LEU A 57 -12.57 2.34 7.83
C LEU A 57 -12.76 2.39 6.30
N ALA A 58 -12.08 1.50 5.57
CA ALA A 58 -12.22 1.40 4.11
C ALA A 58 -13.65 1.01 3.72
N MET A 59 -14.29 0.07 4.43
CA MET A 59 -15.70 -0.28 4.21
C MET A 59 -16.63 0.92 4.46
N ALA A 60 -16.43 1.66 5.54
CA ALA A 60 -17.27 2.80 5.88
C ALA A 60 -17.18 3.91 4.81
N ILE A 61 -15.96 4.24 4.36
CA ILE A 61 -15.74 5.25 3.32
C ILE A 61 -16.31 4.76 1.98
N ALA A 62 -16.02 3.53 1.57
CA ALA A 62 -16.54 2.98 0.31
C ALA A 62 -18.07 2.90 0.31
N ALA A 63 -18.70 2.53 1.44
CA ALA A 63 -20.15 2.54 1.57
C ALA A 63 -20.75 3.94 1.47
N ALA A 64 -20.07 4.96 2.01
CA ALA A 64 -20.51 6.35 1.93
C ALA A 64 -20.38 6.93 0.52
N LEU A 65 -19.33 6.57 -0.22
CA LEU A 65 -19.10 6.98 -1.61
C LEU A 65 -20.01 6.24 -2.61
N GLY A 66 -20.46 5.04 -2.25
CA GLY A 66 -21.31 4.21 -3.07
C GLY A 66 -20.52 3.17 -3.88
N ARG A 67 -21.26 2.36 -4.64
CA ARG A 67 -20.68 1.21 -5.34
C ARG A 67 -19.89 1.63 -6.58
N SER A 68 -18.56 1.57 -6.50
CA SER A 68 -17.66 1.74 -7.64
C SER A 68 -16.28 1.18 -7.33
N ILE A 69 -15.55 0.74 -8.36
CA ILE A 69 -14.12 0.39 -8.23
C ILE A 69 -13.32 1.63 -7.84
N ASP A 70 -13.65 2.79 -8.41
CA ASP A 70 -12.95 4.04 -8.12
C ASP A 70 -13.16 4.45 -6.65
N HIS A 71 -14.36 4.28 -6.11
CA HIS A 71 -14.66 4.58 -4.70
C HIS A 71 -13.95 3.65 -3.73
N ILE A 72 -13.78 2.36 -4.07
CA ILE A 72 -12.92 1.47 -3.29
C ILE A 72 -11.47 1.96 -3.34
N MET A 73 -10.95 2.31 -4.51
CA MET A 73 -9.57 2.80 -4.64
C MET A 73 -9.36 4.07 -3.80
N GLU A 74 -10.28 5.04 -3.88
CA GLU A 74 -10.28 6.26 -3.08
C GLU A 74 -10.29 5.95 -1.58
N ALA A 75 -11.21 5.09 -1.14
CA ALA A 75 -11.32 4.66 0.26
C ALA A 75 -10.03 4.01 0.75
N MET A 76 -9.43 3.12 -0.05
CA MET A 76 -8.18 2.47 0.30
C MET A 76 -7.03 3.47 0.35
N ILE A 77 -6.90 4.38 -0.62
CA ILE A 77 -5.82 5.39 -0.63
C ILE A 77 -5.84 6.23 0.64
N ILE A 78 -7.02 6.68 1.06
CA ILE A 78 -7.24 7.48 2.29
C ILE A 78 -6.79 6.74 3.54
N VAL A 79 -6.88 5.41 3.55
CA VAL A 79 -6.61 4.56 4.72
C VAL A 79 -5.18 3.99 4.71
N TRP A 80 -4.56 3.81 3.55
CA TRP A 80 -3.29 3.07 3.42
C TRP A 80 -2.02 3.92 3.50
N TRP A 81 -2.10 5.22 3.17
CA TRP A 81 -0.94 6.12 3.23
C TRP A 81 -0.22 6.25 4.60
N PRO A 82 -0.90 6.11 5.77
CA PRO A 82 -0.27 6.31 7.08
C PRO A 82 0.90 5.35 7.36
N THR A 83 0.79 4.10 6.90
CA THR A 83 1.85 3.08 7.07
C THR A 83 3.14 3.52 6.37
N TYR A 84 3.04 3.95 5.11
CA TYR A 84 4.17 4.48 4.35
C TYR A 84 4.74 5.77 4.98
N ALA A 85 3.90 6.63 5.54
CA ALA A 85 4.35 7.82 6.25
C ALA A 85 5.21 7.48 7.47
N ARG A 86 4.82 6.50 8.28
CA ARG A 86 5.62 6.05 9.44
C ARG A 86 6.95 5.43 9.02
N ILE A 87 6.94 4.57 8.00
CA ILE A 87 8.16 3.93 7.49
C ILE A 87 9.12 5.01 7.01
N MET A 88 8.64 5.92 6.14
CA MET A 88 9.49 6.96 5.59
C MET A 88 10.02 7.90 6.68
N ARG A 89 9.18 8.30 7.64
CA ARG A 89 9.61 9.10 8.80
C ARG A 89 10.75 8.41 9.55
N GLY A 90 10.60 7.13 9.87
CA GLY A 90 11.64 6.37 10.57
C GLY A 90 12.95 6.32 9.80
N GLN A 91 12.89 6.12 8.48
CA GLN A 91 14.07 6.14 7.61
C GLN A 91 14.74 7.53 7.57
N VAL A 92 13.95 8.59 7.44
CA VAL A 92 14.48 9.97 7.41
C VAL A 92 15.15 10.32 8.73
N ILE A 93 14.57 9.96 9.87
CA ILE A 93 15.18 10.16 11.20
C ILE A 93 16.50 9.40 11.33
N SER A 94 16.57 8.15 10.86
CA SER A 94 17.81 7.37 10.91
C SER A 94 18.89 7.92 9.97
N ILE A 95 18.52 8.35 8.76
CA ILE A 95 19.47 8.80 7.75
C ILE A 95 19.96 10.22 8.01
N ARG A 96 19.11 11.12 8.53
CA ARG A 96 19.50 12.51 8.81
C ARG A 96 20.61 12.65 9.86
N GLU A 97 20.81 11.62 10.69
CA GLU A 97 21.86 11.55 11.73
C GLU A 97 23.18 10.96 11.21
N GLN A 98 23.24 10.58 9.93
CA GLN A 98 24.45 10.02 9.32
C GLN A 98 25.50 11.10 9.01
N GLN A 99 26.78 10.77 9.20
CA GLN A 99 27.91 11.70 9.03
C GLN A 99 27.97 12.36 7.64
N TYR A 100 27.60 11.64 6.58
CA TYR A 100 27.61 12.20 5.22
C TYR A 100 26.50 13.25 5.01
N VAL A 101 25.38 13.15 5.72
CA VAL A 101 24.30 14.15 5.70
C VAL A 101 24.72 15.38 6.49
N GLU A 102 25.36 15.19 7.63
CA GLU A 102 25.93 16.28 8.43
C GLU A 102 27.01 17.04 7.63
N ALA A 103 27.94 16.34 7.00
CA ALA A 103 28.95 16.95 6.14
C ALA A 103 28.33 17.74 4.97
N ALA A 104 27.30 17.19 4.31
CA ALA A 104 26.59 17.90 3.24
C ALA A 104 25.94 19.21 3.74
N ARG A 105 25.38 19.22 4.97
CA ARG A 105 24.85 20.42 5.62
C ARG A 105 25.94 21.44 5.92
N SER A 106 27.08 20.99 6.45
CA SER A 106 28.22 21.88 6.78
C SER A 106 28.77 22.61 5.56
N VAL A 107 28.65 22.02 4.37
CA VAL A 107 29.07 22.64 3.08
C VAL A 107 27.94 23.49 2.45
N GLY A 108 26.82 23.69 3.15
CA GLY A 108 25.73 24.57 2.72
C GLY A 108 24.73 23.96 1.74
N ALA A 109 24.61 22.63 1.68
CA ALA A 109 23.58 21.99 0.86
C ALA A 109 22.16 22.38 1.35
N SER A 110 21.29 22.76 0.43
CA SER A 110 19.90 23.10 0.77
C SER A 110 19.12 21.88 1.28
N ASN A 111 18.11 22.12 2.12
CA ASN A 111 17.25 21.06 2.67
C ASN A 111 16.64 20.16 1.58
N ILE A 112 16.17 20.75 0.48
CA ILE A 112 15.62 20.03 -0.68
C ILE A 112 16.70 19.14 -1.31
N ARG A 113 17.92 19.66 -1.51
CA ARG A 113 19.02 18.87 -2.07
C ARG A 113 19.34 17.68 -1.17
N ILE A 114 19.36 17.88 0.15
CA ILE A 114 19.62 16.81 1.11
C ILE A 114 18.52 15.75 1.05
N LEU A 115 17.25 16.17 1.07
CA LEU A 115 16.11 15.27 1.04
C LEU A 115 16.12 14.37 -0.21
N PHE A 116 16.24 14.96 -1.40
CA PHE A 116 16.12 14.23 -2.66
C PHE A 116 17.41 13.51 -3.09
N ARG A 117 18.60 14.02 -2.74
CA ARG A 117 19.88 13.45 -3.19
C ARG A 117 20.53 12.53 -2.18
N HIS A 118 20.23 12.70 -0.88
CA HIS A 118 20.87 11.93 0.19
C HIS A 118 19.88 11.08 0.97
N ILE A 119 18.69 11.58 1.30
CA ILE A 119 17.76 10.82 2.15
C ILE A 119 16.92 9.84 1.34
N PHE A 120 16.10 10.34 0.40
CA PHE A 120 15.13 9.53 -0.35
C PHE A 120 15.74 8.32 -1.06
N PRO A 121 16.89 8.42 -1.75
CA PRO A 121 17.51 7.26 -2.38
C PRO A 121 17.94 6.18 -1.38
N ASN A 122 18.38 6.58 -0.18
CA ASN A 122 18.84 5.66 0.87
C ASN A 122 17.68 5.11 1.71
N SER A 123 16.51 5.77 1.71
CA SER A 123 15.29 5.30 2.41
C SER A 123 14.45 4.32 1.58
N PHE A 124 14.81 4.08 0.32
CA PHE A 124 13.94 3.40 -0.63
C PHE A 124 13.87 1.87 -0.44
N ALA A 125 14.93 1.24 0.07
CA ALA A 125 14.97 -0.22 0.20
C ALA A 125 13.88 -0.79 1.14
N PRO A 126 13.67 -0.27 2.36
CA PRO A 126 12.56 -0.73 3.22
C PRO A 126 11.18 -0.44 2.63
N LEU A 127 11.03 0.68 1.90
CA LEU A 127 9.79 1.01 1.21
C LEU A 127 9.49 0.03 0.07
N LEU A 128 10.49 -0.38 -0.70
CA LEU A 128 10.31 -1.36 -1.78
C LEU A 128 9.78 -2.69 -1.27
N VAL A 129 10.33 -3.18 -0.16
CA VAL A 129 9.85 -4.40 0.49
C VAL A 129 8.38 -4.24 0.89
N GLU A 130 8.04 -3.15 1.58
CA GLU A 130 6.66 -2.88 1.98
C GLU A 130 5.71 -2.79 0.78
N ILE A 131 6.07 -2.04 -0.26
CA ILE A 131 5.31 -1.89 -1.51
C ILE A 131 4.96 -3.26 -2.09
N THR A 132 5.93 -4.18 -2.14
CA THR A 132 5.69 -5.50 -2.70
C THR A 132 4.76 -6.36 -1.87
N LEU A 133 4.88 -6.34 -0.55
CA LEU A 133 3.96 -7.06 0.34
C LEU A 133 2.54 -6.48 0.26
N ASP A 134 2.43 -5.15 0.21
CA ASP A 134 1.16 -4.45 0.18
C ASP A 134 0.38 -4.65 -1.12
N LEU A 135 1.03 -4.90 -2.26
CA LEU A 135 0.33 -5.24 -3.50
C LEU A 135 -0.60 -6.45 -3.31
N GLY A 136 -0.17 -7.44 -2.52
CA GLY A 136 -0.98 -8.60 -2.15
C GLY A 136 -2.08 -8.26 -1.14
N ALA A 137 -1.76 -7.48 -0.10
CA ALA A 137 -2.73 -7.09 0.91
C ALA A 137 -3.87 -6.24 0.33
N VAL A 138 -3.53 -5.25 -0.50
CA VAL A 138 -4.47 -4.39 -1.22
C VAL A 138 -5.36 -5.21 -2.14
N LEU A 139 -4.80 -6.19 -2.87
CA LEU A 139 -5.58 -7.08 -3.72
C LEU A 139 -6.66 -7.82 -2.91
N LEU A 140 -6.27 -8.39 -1.77
CA LEU A 140 -7.15 -9.17 -0.91
C LEU A 140 -8.29 -8.30 -0.35
N VAL A 141 -7.97 -7.09 0.10
CA VAL A 141 -8.95 -6.13 0.61
C VAL A 141 -9.90 -5.66 -0.49
N ALA A 142 -9.38 -5.28 -1.65
CA ALA A 142 -10.20 -4.86 -2.78
C ALA A 142 -11.17 -5.96 -3.23
N ALA A 143 -10.70 -7.20 -3.27
CA ALA A 143 -11.54 -8.36 -3.56
C ALA A 143 -12.58 -8.60 -2.46
N GLY A 144 -12.22 -8.46 -1.18
CA GLY A 144 -13.15 -8.56 -0.05
C GLY A 144 -14.25 -7.50 -0.08
N LEU A 145 -13.89 -6.25 -0.34
CA LEU A 145 -14.84 -5.13 -0.48
C LEU A 145 -15.77 -5.31 -1.69
N SER A 146 -15.22 -5.79 -2.81
CA SER A 146 -16.03 -6.14 -3.99
C SER A 146 -16.94 -7.33 -3.72
N PHE A 147 -16.49 -8.30 -2.93
CA PHE A 147 -17.26 -9.48 -2.56
C PHE A 147 -18.52 -9.12 -1.75
N ILE A 148 -18.39 -8.17 -0.82
CA ILE A 148 -19.53 -7.65 -0.03
C ILE A 148 -20.38 -6.62 -0.81
N GLY A 149 -20.01 -6.31 -2.05
CA GLY A 149 -20.82 -5.50 -2.95
C GLY A 149 -20.55 -4.00 -2.94
N LEU A 150 -19.43 -3.55 -2.36
CA LEU A 150 -19.01 -2.15 -2.38
C LEU A 150 -18.20 -1.77 -3.61
N GLY A 151 -17.74 -2.76 -4.38
CA GLY A 151 -16.79 -2.54 -5.47
C GLY A 151 -17.39 -2.57 -6.85
N ALA A 152 -16.87 -3.49 -7.66
CA ALA A 152 -17.23 -3.59 -9.07
C ALA A 152 -18.75 -3.74 -9.28
N SER A 153 -19.30 -3.02 -10.26
CA SER A 153 -20.71 -3.15 -10.66
C SER A 153 -20.98 -4.49 -11.36
N PRO A 154 -22.20 -5.05 -11.27
CA PRO A 154 -22.56 -6.28 -11.98
C PRO A 154 -22.17 -6.23 -13.47
N GLY A 155 -21.65 -7.36 -13.99
CA GLY A 155 -21.14 -7.44 -15.36
C GLY A 155 -19.67 -7.05 -15.52
N THR A 156 -19.04 -6.46 -14.50
CA THR A 156 -17.61 -6.19 -14.49
C THR A 156 -16.83 -7.47 -14.17
N ALA A 157 -15.79 -7.75 -14.95
CA ALA A 157 -14.85 -8.81 -14.64
C ALA A 157 -13.82 -8.31 -13.62
N GLU A 158 -14.03 -8.69 -12.36
CA GLU A 158 -13.19 -8.43 -11.20
C GLU A 158 -13.30 -9.64 -10.27
N TRP A 159 -12.18 -10.11 -9.71
CA TRP A 159 -12.13 -11.40 -9.02
C TRP A 159 -13.02 -11.48 -7.77
N GLY A 160 -13.08 -10.44 -6.94
CA GLY A 160 -13.96 -10.40 -5.76
C GLY A 160 -15.45 -10.49 -6.13
N LEU A 161 -15.87 -9.74 -7.14
CA LEU A 161 -17.24 -9.81 -7.66
C LEU A 161 -17.55 -11.18 -8.29
N MET A 162 -16.60 -11.78 -8.98
CA MET A 162 -16.77 -13.13 -9.55
C MET A 162 -17.01 -14.17 -8.45
N ILE A 163 -16.26 -14.11 -7.35
CA ILE A 163 -16.46 -14.99 -6.18
C ILE A 163 -17.84 -14.77 -5.58
N SER A 164 -18.24 -13.51 -5.36
CA SER A 164 -19.56 -13.16 -4.79
C SER A 164 -20.70 -13.67 -5.66
N SER A 165 -20.61 -13.46 -6.97
CA SER A 165 -21.62 -13.90 -7.94
C SER A 165 -21.69 -15.42 -8.05
N GLY A 166 -20.55 -16.10 -7.92
CA GLY A 166 -20.45 -17.57 -7.96
C GLY A 166 -20.97 -18.29 -6.73
N ARG A 167 -21.06 -17.59 -5.59
CA ARG A 167 -21.47 -18.17 -4.30
C ARG A 167 -22.80 -18.92 -4.39
N THR A 168 -23.76 -18.37 -5.12
CA THR A 168 -25.10 -18.96 -5.30
C THR A 168 -25.08 -20.23 -6.15
N TYR A 169 -24.08 -20.38 -7.02
CA TYR A 169 -23.93 -21.51 -7.94
C TYR A 169 -22.91 -22.54 -7.46
N MET A 170 -22.41 -22.45 -6.23
CA MET A 170 -21.25 -23.22 -5.77
C MET A 170 -21.47 -24.75 -5.87
N PHE A 171 -22.70 -25.23 -5.66
CA PHE A 171 -23.02 -26.65 -5.79
C PHE A 171 -23.17 -27.14 -7.24
N GLN A 172 -23.50 -26.25 -8.19
CA GLN A 172 -23.64 -26.62 -9.61
C GLN A 172 -22.38 -26.30 -10.45
N ALA A 173 -21.67 -25.23 -10.10
CA ALA A 173 -20.56 -24.65 -10.84
C ALA A 173 -19.47 -24.15 -9.87
N TRP A 174 -18.94 -25.07 -9.05
CA TRP A 174 -17.90 -24.80 -8.05
C TRP A 174 -16.70 -24.04 -8.63
N TRP A 175 -16.32 -24.31 -9.89
CA TRP A 175 -15.22 -23.68 -10.60
C TRP A 175 -15.35 -22.15 -10.73
N TYR A 176 -16.58 -21.63 -10.72
CA TYR A 176 -16.84 -20.19 -10.82
C TYR A 176 -16.28 -19.40 -9.64
N VAL A 177 -16.27 -20.00 -8.45
CA VAL A 177 -15.69 -19.43 -7.22
C VAL A 177 -14.22 -19.82 -7.08
N THR A 178 -13.90 -21.09 -7.37
CA THR A 178 -12.55 -21.64 -7.14
C THR A 178 -11.48 -20.98 -8.00
N PHE A 179 -11.71 -20.76 -9.30
CA PHE A 179 -10.65 -20.20 -10.16
C PHE A 179 -10.29 -18.75 -9.83
N PRO A 180 -11.25 -17.82 -9.60
CA PRO A 180 -10.90 -16.49 -9.09
C PRO A 180 -10.21 -16.52 -7.73
N GLY A 181 -10.65 -17.40 -6.82
CA GLY A 181 -10.01 -17.57 -5.51
C GLY A 181 -8.56 -18.06 -5.62
N LEU A 182 -8.30 -19.04 -6.48
CA LEU A 182 -6.94 -19.50 -6.78
C LEU A 182 -6.09 -18.43 -7.46
N ALA A 183 -6.68 -17.60 -8.34
CA ALA A 183 -5.97 -16.49 -8.95
C ALA A 183 -5.52 -15.46 -7.91
N ILE A 184 -6.41 -15.07 -6.99
CA ILE A 184 -6.06 -14.19 -5.86
C ILE A 184 -4.95 -14.84 -5.02
N LEU A 185 -5.11 -16.11 -4.63
CA LEU A 185 -4.12 -16.84 -3.83
C LEU A 185 -2.73 -16.84 -4.49
N LEU A 186 -2.65 -17.19 -5.77
CA LEU A 186 -1.38 -17.26 -6.50
C LEU A 186 -0.71 -15.89 -6.63
N VAL A 187 -1.50 -14.84 -6.90
CA VAL A 187 -0.96 -13.47 -7.02
C VAL A 187 -0.49 -12.93 -5.68
N VAL A 188 -1.28 -13.11 -4.62
CA VAL A 188 -0.91 -12.70 -3.27
C VAL A 188 0.34 -13.44 -2.80
N LEU A 189 0.42 -14.75 -3.01
CA LEU A 189 1.62 -15.53 -2.70
C LEU A 189 2.82 -15.06 -3.53
N GLY A 190 2.65 -14.83 -4.83
CA GLY A 190 3.71 -14.33 -5.70
C GLY A 190 4.30 -12.99 -5.22
N PHE A 191 3.44 -12.05 -4.81
CA PHE A 191 3.88 -10.77 -4.27
C PHE A 191 4.54 -10.90 -2.89
N ASN A 192 4.04 -11.77 -2.01
CA ASN A 192 4.68 -12.04 -0.72
C ASN A 192 6.08 -12.64 -0.89
N LEU A 193 6.22 -13.69 -1.71
CA LEU A 193 7.51 -14.31 -2.00
C LEU A 193 8.51 -13.34 -2.65
N LEU A 194 8.02 -12.46 -3.54
CA LEU A 194 8.85 -11.40 -4.12
C LEU A 194 9.33 -10.41 -3.06
N GLY A 195 8.44 -10.00 -2.15
CA GLY A 195 8.79 -9.10 -1.05
C GLY A 195 9.77 -9.70 -0.06
N ASP A 196 9.59 -10.98 0.29
CA ASP A 196 10.54 -11.72 1.13
C ASP A 196 11.91 -11.82 0.45
N GLY A 197 11.95 -12.16 -0.85
CA GLY A 197 13.19 -12.19 -1.61
C GLY A 197 13.89 -10.83 -1.70
N LEU A 198 13.13 -9.74 -1.90
CA LEU A 198 13.67 -8.38 -1.87
C LEU A 198 14.21 -8.01 -0.48
N ARG A 199 13.50 -8.40 0.57
CA ARG A 199 13.92 -8.19 1.96
C ARG A 199 15.25 -8.89 2.24
N ASP A 200 15.38 -10.14 1.82
CA ASP A 200 16.59 -10.93 2.03
C ASP A 200 17.81 -10.33 1.32
N VAL A 201 17.62 -9.81 0.09
CA VAL A 201 18.70 -9.16 -0.68
C VAL A 201 19.06 -7.78 -0.13
N THR A 202 18.09 -7.08 0.48
CA THR A 202 18.28 -5.71 0.98
C THR A 202 18.74 -5.65 2.44
N ASP A 203 18.62 -6.73 3.21
CA ASP A 203 19.09 -6.78 4.61
C ASP A 203 20.63 -6.84 4.67
N PRO A 204 21.31 -5.79 5.19
CA PRO A 204 22.76 -5.77 5.31
C PRO A 204 23.30 -6.82 6.30
N LYS A 205 22.46 -7.31 7.22
CA LYS A 205 22.88 -8.25 8.28
C LYS A 205 23.11 -9.68 7.78
N LEU A 206 22.55 -10.03 6.61
CA LEU A 206 22.75 -11.33 5.95
C LEU A 206 24.10 -11.43 5.19
N ARG A 207 24.88 -10.34 5.10
CA ARG A 207 26.20 -10.28 4.44
C ARG A 207 27.40 -10.45 5.38
N ARG A 208 27.22 -11.02 6.58
CA ARG A 208 28.32 -11.36 7.48
C ARG A 208 28.76 -12.81 7.33
#